data_AF-A0A9W6BXR7-F1
#
_entry.id   AF-A0A9W6BXR7-F1
#
_cell.length_a   1.000
_cell.length_b   1.000
_cell.length_c   1.000
_cell.angle_alpha   90.00
_cell.angle_beta   90.00
_cell.angle_gamma   90.00
#
_symmetry.space_group_name_H-M   'P 1'
#
loop_
_entity.id
_entity.type
_entity.pdbx_description
1 polymer ?
#
loop_
_entity_poly.entity_id
_entity_poly.type
_entity_poly.pdbx_seq_one_letter_code
_entity_poly.pdbx_strand_id
1 'polypeptide(L)'
;MFHPSPVDPSATSFGSTSPPMTPGGPPFAPAAFGRVVPSMLPAPPSGSNFPYFRCQHNPEGSRLFLQPQVNITLVEKNYTKMCFTVGVRDVCPQPDSPCCSFSLHKLEFEADPVCARSLVYSTVDGIRRIRFFQYRPYSSIKVTRIGKAFDQAAGTEVCLVLKPECSSLKALGAFHDGTMKIAIASLTGTRPATCCPVFNAQ
;
A
#
# COMPACT_ATOMS: atom_id res chain seq x y z
N MET A 1 -38.48 40.61 39.25
CA MET A 1 -38.15 40.94 40.65
C MET A 1 -36.64 40.96 40.79
N PHE A 2 -36.17 41.93 41.56
CA PHE A 2 -34.80 42.40 41.69
C PHE A 2 -33.88 41.43 42.48
N HIS A 3 -32.57 41.60 42.23
CA HIS A 3 -31.34 41.19 42.96
C HIS A 3 -31.44 41.22 44.52
N PRO A 4 -30.46 40.68 45.32
CA PRO A 4 -29.02 40.63 45.03
C PRO A 4 -28.19 39.42 45.54
N SER A 5 -26.92 39.38 45.09
CA SER A 5 -25.77 38.63 45.62
C SER A 5 -25.31 39.11 47.01
N PRO A 6 -24.42 38.36 47.68
CA PRO A 6 -23.33 38.98 48.44
C PRO A 6 -21.93 38.33 48.27
N VAL A 7 -21.00 39.19 47.82
CA VAL A 7 -19.63 39.52 48.26
C VAL A 7 -18.67 38.46 48.87
N ASP A 8 -17.47 38.46 48.28
CA ASP A 8 -16.15 37.86 48.62
C ASP A 8 -15.56 38.31 49.98
N PRO A 9 -14.53 37.62 50.52
CA PRO A 9 -13.24 38.33 50.61
C PRO A 9 -11.95 37.50 50.48
N SER A 10 -10.98 38.16 49.82
CA SER A 10 -9.55 38.28 50.17
C SER A 10 -8.54 37.17 49.80
N ALA A 11 -7.83 37.48 48.72
CA ALA A 11 -6.38 37.75 48.68
C ALA A 11 -5.38 36.75 49.29
N THR A 12 -4.50 36.23 48.43
CA THR A 12 -3.06 36.21 48.76
C THR A 12 -2.20 36.25 47.49
N SER A 13 -1.33 37.24 47.46
CA SER A 13 -0.30 37.53 46.46
C SER A 13 0.99 36.77 46.78
N PHE A 14 1.55 36.02 45.83
CA PHE A 14 2.96 35.63 45.75
C PHE A 14 3.21 35.25 44.28
N GLY A 15 4.24 35.63 43.54
CA GLY A 15 5.43 36.42 43.77
C GLY A 15 6.20 36.27 42.46
N SER A 16 6.58 37.40 41.85
CA SER A 16 7.41 37.42 40.65
C SER A 16 8.86 37.19 41.05
N THR A 17 9.50 36.14 40.54
CA THR A 17 10.96 36.03 40.53
C THR A 17 11.43 35.41 39.23
N SER A 18 11.89 36.28 38.34
CA SER A 18 12.73 35.95 37.19
C SER A 18 13.99 35.20 37.66
N PRO A 19 14.44 34.14 36.95
CA PRO A 19 15.73 33.53 37.24
C PRO A 19 16.90 34.44 36.78
N PRO A 20 18.04 34.39 37.49
CA PRO A 20 19.20 35.23 37.23
C PRO A 20 19.93 34.84 35.94
N MET A 21 20.42 35.85 35.22
CA MET A 21 21.37 35.69 34.11
C MET A 21 22.69 35.14 34.64
N THR A 22 23.15 34.03 34.06
CA THR A 22 24.47 33.46 34.31
C THR A 22 25.57 34.21 33.53
N PRO A 23 26.80 34.32 34.08
CA PRO A 23 27.93 34.97 33.42
C PRO A 23 28.49 34.14 32.26
N GLY A 24 29.08 34.83 31.29
CA GLY A 24 29.54 34.30 30.00
C GLY A 24 30.50 33.11 30.07
N GLY A 25 30.21 32.11 29.23
CA GLY A 25 31.14 31.05 28.86
C GLY A 25 32.12 31.52 27.77
N PRO A 26 33.29 30.88 27.65
CA PRO A 26 34.33 31.22 26.68
C PRO A 26 33.86 31.00 25.23
N PRO A 27 34.52 31.64 24.24
CA PRO A 27 34.11 31.55 22.84
C PRO A 27 34.29 30.12 22.32
N PHE A 28 33.19 29.49 21.92
CA PHE A 28 33.23 28.26 21.15
C PHE A 28 33.86 28.55 19.78
N ALA A 29 34.95 27.85 19.48
CA ALA A 29 35.55 27.83 18.16
C ALA A 29 34.51 27.38 17.11
N PRO A 30 34.55 27.91 15.87
CA PRO A 30 33.65 27.45 14.82
C PRO A 30 33.96 25.98 14.48
N ALA A 31 32.97 25.12 14.70
CA ALA A 31 32.99 23.75 14.23
C ALA A 31 33.11 23.76 12.70
N ALA A 32 34.12 23.06 12.18
CA ALA A 32 34.32 22.84 10.76
C ALA A 32 33.03 22.24 10.16
N PHE A 33 32.53 22.86 9.10
CA PHE A 33 31.45 22.33 8.28
C PHE A 33 31.89 20.98 7.68
N GLY A 34 31.58 19.90 8.39
CA GLY A 34 31.60 18.56 7.83
C GLY A 34 30.67 18.53 6.64
N ARG A 35 31.22 18.27 5.45
CA ARG A 35 30.45 18.00 4.24
C ARG A 35 29.49 16.86 4.56
N VAL A 36 28.18 17.15 4.60
CA VAL A 36 27.14 16.12 4.59
C VAL A 36 27.25 15.42 3.25
N VAL A 37 27.88 14.25 3.24
CA VAL A 37 27.84 13.34 2.10
C VAL A 37 26.36 12.98 1.88
N PRO A 38 25.78 13.19 0.70
CA PRO A 38 24.44 12.72 0.41
C PRO A 38 24.44 11.21 0.64
N SER A 39 23.64 10.73 1.61
CA SER A 39 23.38 9.30 1.75
C SER A 39 22.76 8.84 0.44
N MET A 40 23.54 8.15 -0.38
CA MET A 40 23.01 7.37 -1.49
C MET A 40 22.03 6.39 -0.87
N LEU A 41 20.73 6.60 -1.14
CA LEU A 41 19.70 5.64 -0.80
C LEU A 41 20.17 4.28 -1.33
N PRO A 42 20.20 3.23 -0.48
CA PRO A 42 20.57 1.89 -0.95
C PRO A 42 19.66 1.52 -2.12
N ALA A 43 20.25 0.96 -3.18
CA ALA A 43 19.50 0.45 -4.32
C ALA A 43 18.38 -0.48 -3.82
N PRO A 44 17.17 -0.44 -4.42
CA PRO A 44 16.09 -1.32 -4.01
C PRO A 44 16.57 -2.78 -4.07
N PRO A 45 16.22 -3.63 -3.09
CA PRO A 45 16.66 -5.02 -3.08
C PRO A 45 16.20 -5.71 -4.36
N SER A 46 17.15 -6.11 -5.20
CA SER A 46 16.89 -6.85 -6.44
C SER A 46 16.53 -8.30 -6.12
N GLY A 47 15.26 -8.54 -5.80
CA GLY A 47 14.74 -9.88 -5.58
C GLY A 47 13.86 -9.96 -4.34
N SER A 48 12.56 -9.85 -4.55
CA SER A 48 11.58 -10.18 -3.52
C SER A 48 11.13 -11.63 -3.66
N ASN A 49 11.01 -12.33 -2.52
CA ASN A 49 10.37 -13.65 -2.41
C ASN A 49 8.84 -13.53 -2.45
N PHE A 50 8.33 -12.56 -3.22
CA PHE A 50 6.92 -12.27 -3.35
C PHE A 50 6.27 -13.11 -4.45
N PRO A 51 5.10 -13.69 -4.16
CA PRO A 51 4.50 -13.85 -2.84
C PRO A 51 5.05 -15.12 -2.16
N TYR A 52 4.79 -15.29 -0.86
CA TYR A 52 5.41 -16.33 -0.02
C TYR A 52 4.99 -17.77 -0.37
N PHE A 53 3.96 -17.92 -1.21
CA PHE A 53 3.45 -19.23 -1.62
C PHE A 53 4.16 -19.69 -2.90
N ARG A 54 4.10 -21.00 -3.20
CA ARG A 54 4.59 -21.55 -4.48
C ARG A 54 3.74 -21.02 -5.64
N CYS A 55 4.03 -19.81 -6.10
CA CYS A 55 3.45 -19.28 -7.31
C CYS A 55 4.25 -19.76 -8.50
N GLN A 56 3.55 -20.03 -9.58
CA GLN A 56 4.21 -20.03 -10.86
C GLN A 56 4.65 -18.60 -11.18
N HIS A 57 5.92 -18.36 -11.50
CA HIS A 57 6.38 -17.01 -11.89
C HIS A 57 6.26 -16.75 -13.39
N ASN A 58 5.95 -17.77 -14.19
CA ASN A 58 5.74 -17.63 -15.62
C ASN A 58 4.33 -17.10 -15.93
N PRO A 59 4.17 -15.84 -16.42
CA PRO A 59 2.87 -15.28 -16.77
C PRO A 59 2.15 -16.05 -17.88
N GLU A 60 2.87 -16.76 -18.75
CA GLU A 60 2.28 -17.59 -19.81
C GLU A 60 1.67 -18.89 -19.28
N GLY A 61 1.96 -19.24 -18.02
CA GLY A 61 1.35 -20.36 -17.33
C GLY A 61 -0.13 -20.17 -17.01
N SER A 62 -0.69 -18.98 -17.25
CA SER A 62 -2.05 -18.66 -16.86
C SER A 62 -2.85 -18.00 -17.96
N ARG A 63 -4.13 -18.37 -18.02
CA ARG A 63 -5.11 -17.67 -18.85
C ARG A 63 -5.64 -16.40 -18.19
N LEU A 64 -5.59 -16.27 -16.87
CA LEU A 64 -5.91 -14.99 -16.22
C LEU A 64 -4.67 -14.11 -16.23
N PHE A 65 -4.86 -12.82 -16.51
CA PHE A 65 -3.80 -11.82 -16.44
C PHE A 65 -4.35 -10.47 -15.98
N LEU A 66 -3.47 -9.56 -15.60
CA LEU A 66 -3.84 -8.16 -15.38
C LEU A 66 -3.50 -7.34 -16.61
N GLN A 67 -4.44 -6.51 -17.04
CA GLN A 67 -4.20 -5.56 -18.12
C GLN A 67 -3.09 -4.58 -17.69
N PRO A 68 -2.20 -4.17 -18.62
CA PRO A 68 -1.07 -3.33 -18.29
C PRO A 68 -1.49 -1.90 -17.90
N GLN A 69 -2.62 -1.44 -18.41
CA GLN A 69 -3.12 -0.09 -18.13
C GLN A 69 -3.73 -0.02 -16.75
N VAL A 70 -3.20 0.87 -15.91
CA VAL A 70 -3.74 1.20 -14.59
C VAL A 70 -4.43 2.54 -14.67
N ASN A 71 -5.72 2.57 -14.34
CA ASN A 71 -6.48 3.81 -14.30
C ASN A 71 -6.29 4.48 -12.94
N ILE A 72 -5.62 5.63 -12.93
CA ILE A 72 -5.37 6.43 -11.72
C ILE A 72 -6.23 7.69 -11.76
N THR A 73 -7.06 7.88 -10.75
CA THR A 73 -7.99 9.01 -10.65
C THR A 73 -7.94 9.62 -9.25
N LEU A 74 -8.10 10.94 -9.16
CA LEU A 74 -8.30 11.62 -7.89
C LEU A 74 -9.76 11.47 -7.46
N VAL A 75 -9.98 11.18 -6.19
CA VAL A 75 -11.31 11.09 -5.58
C VAL A 75 -11.38 12.00 -4.36
N GLU A 76 -12.57 12.09 -3.75
CA GLU A 76 -12.83 12.98 -2.62
C GLU A 76 -11.74 12.94 -1.54
N LYS A 77 -11.49 14.09 -0.89
CA LYS A 77 -10.48 14.27 0.17
C LYS A 77 -9.05 14.03 -0.32
N ASN A 78 -8.78 14.29 -1.60
CA ASN A 78 -7.49 14.14 -2.26
C ASN A 78 -6.96 12.69 -2.22
N TYR A 79 -7.85 11.71 -2.10
CA TYR A 79 -7.46 10.31 -2.22
C TYR A 79 -7.21 9.97 -3.68
N THR A 80 -6.43 8.91 -3.90
CA THR A 80 -6.15 8.39 -5.24
C THR A 80 -6.78 7.01 -5.38
N LYS A 81 -7.56 6.81 -6.44
CA LYS A 81 -8.13 5.52 -6.83
C LYS A 81 -7.31 4.96 -8.00
N MET A 82 -6.66 3.81 -7.78
CA MET A 82 -5.92 3.06 -8.80
C MET A 82 -6.67 1.77 -9.13
N CYS A 83 -7.10 1.59 -10.37
CA CYS A 83 -7.87 0.44 -10.81
C CYS A 83 -7.06 -0.47 -11.74
N PHE A 84 -7.21 -1.77 -11.52
CA PHE A 84 -6.60 -2.86 -12.25
C PHE A 84 -7.70 -3.73 -12.83
N THR A 85 -7.58 -4.09 -14.11
CA THR A 85 -8.60 -4.89 -14.80
C THR A 85 -8.06 -6.28 -15.08
N VAL A 86 -8.86 -7.30 -14.76
CA VAL A 86 -8.53 -8.69 -15.05
C VAL A 86 -8.94 -9.03 -16.48
N GLY A 87 -8.00 -9.61 -17.23
CA GLY A 87 -8.20 -10.19 -18.55
C GLY A 87 -8.19 -11.72 -18.52
N VAL A 88 -8.72 -12.32 -19.58
CA VAL A 88 -8.70 -13.76 -19.83
C VAL A 88 -8.14 -14.00 -21.24
N ARG A 89 -7.23 -14.97 -21.39
CA ARG A 89 -6.75 -15.46 -22.69
C ARG A 89 -7.65 -16.60 -23.16
N ASP A 90 -7.91 -16.68 -24.46
CA ASP A 90 -8.73 -17.78 -25.04
C ASP A 90 -8.01 -19.13 -24.98
N VAL A 91 -6.70 -19.11 -25.20
CA VAL A 91 -5.85 -20.30 -25.17
C VAL A 91 -4.90 -20.22 -23.99
N CYS A 92 -4.62 -21.38 -23.41
CA CYS A 92 -3.59 -21.55 -22.41
C CYS A 92 -2.25 -21.83 -23.09
N PRO A 93 -1.26 -20.94 -23.00
CA PRO A 93 0.04 -21.18 -23.62
C PRO A 93 0.76 -22.41 -23.04
N GLN A 94 0.51 -22.72 -21.77
CA GLN A 94 1.00 -23.92 -21.09
C GLN A 94 -0.18 -24.75 -20.57
N PRO A 95 -0.74 -25.67 -21.38
CA PRO A 95 -1.94 -26.43 -21.03
C PRO A 95 -1.80 -27.25 -19.73
N ASP A 96 -0.61 -27.80 -19.47
CA ASP A 96 -0.31 -28.59 -18.28
C ASP A 96 -0.06 -27.74 -17.02
N SER A 97 -0.09 -26.42 -17.16
CA SER A 97 0.11 -25.51 -16.05
C SER A 97 -1.05 -25.62 -15.05
N PRO A 98 -0.77 -25.72 -13.74
CA PRO A 98 -1.81 -25.72 -12.72
C PRO A 98 -2.56 -24.38 -12.64
N CYS A 99 -2.05 -23.32 -13.28
CA CYS A 99 -2.65 -21.99 -13.40
C CYS A 99 -3.40 -21.74 -14.70
N CYS A 100 -3.51 -22.77 -15.55
CA CYS A 100 -4.11 -22.68 -16.86
C CYS A 100 -5.59 -22.27 -16.80
N SER A 101 -6.32 -22.82 -15.84
CA SER A 101 -7.68 -22.41 -15.49
C SER A 101 -7.75 -22.38 -13.96
N PHE A 102 -8.28 -21.31 -13.39
CA PHE A 102 -8.50 -21.19 -11.95
C PHE A 102 -9.48 -20.04 -11.70
N SER A 103 -10.12 -20.07 -10.54
CA SER A 103 -11.02 -19.01 -10.10
C SER A 103 -10.23 -17.86 -9.47
N LEU A 104 -10.68 -16.63 -9.74
CA LEU A 104 -10.13 -15.43 -9.15
C LEU A 104 -10.69 -15.23 -7.74
N HIS A 105 -9.88 -15.54 -6.73
CA HIS A 105 -10.27 -15.39 -5.32
C HIS A 105 -9.58 -14.23 -4.61
N LYS A 106 -8.33 -13.95 -4.97
CA LYS A 106 -7.54 -12.92 -4.33
C LYS A 106 -6.54 -12.28 -5.29
N LEU A 107 -6.37 -10.96 -5.17
CA LEU A 107 -5.19 -10.25 -5.66
C LEU A 107 -4.32 -9.84 -4.48
N GLU A 108 -3.02 -10.04 -4.61
CA GLU A 108 -2.02 -9.61 -3.64
C GLU A 108 -1.05 -8.67 -4.37
N PHE A 109 -0.88 -7.46 -3.87
CA PHE A 109 -0.05 -6.41 -4.45
C PHE A 109 1.17 -6.23 -3.56
N GLU A 110 2.37 -6.38 -4.11
CA GLU A 110 3.59 -6.07 -3.37
C GLU A 110 3.79 -4.57 -3.29
N ALA A 111 3.74 -4.05 -2.06
CA ALA A 111 3.70 -2.62 -1.82
C ALA A 111 4.83 -2.18 -0.90
N ASP A 112 5.20 -0.91 -0.99
CA ASP A 112 5.99 -0.24 0.02
C ASP A 112 5.26 -0.30 1.38
N PRO A 113 5.97 -0.58 2.49
CA PRO A 113 5.36 -0.72 3.82
C PRO A 113 4.65 0.52 4.35
N VAL A 114 5.11 1.74 4.00
CA VAL A 114 4.43 2.98 4.37
C VAL A 114 3.16 3.10 3.54
N CYS A 115 3.24 2.84 2.25
CA CYS A 115 2.11 2.95 1.34
C CYS A 115 1.05 1.87 1.50
N ALA A 116 1.39 0.67 1.96
CA ALA A 116 0.39 -0.35 2.31
C ALA A 116 -0.61 0.15 3.37
N ARG A 117 -0.16 1.00 4.32
CA ARG A 117 -1.02 1.63 5.35
C ARG A 117 -1.91 2.73 4.81
N SER A 118 -1.53 3.32 3.68
CA SER A 118 -2.28 4.39 3.04
C SER A 118 -3.61 3.91 2.46
N LEU A 119 -3.79 2.59 2.31
CA LEU A 119 -5.03 1.98 1.86
C LEU A 119 -6.20 2.34 2.79
N VAL A 120 -7.14 3.10 2.23
CA VAL A 120 -8.39 3.48 2.90
C VAL A 120 -9.39 2.34 2.76
N TYR A 121 -9.58 1.86 1.53
CA TYR A 121 -10.40 0.71 1.17
C TYR A 121 -10.04 0.23 -0.23
N SER A 122 -10.57 -0.92 -0.62
CA SER A 122 -10.55 -1.39 -2.01
C SER A 122 -11.96 -1.56 -2.54
N THR A 123 -12.10 -1.68 -3.87
CA THR A 123 -13.36 -2.06 -4.51
C THR A 123 -13.14 -3.24 -5.45
N VAL A 124 -14.18 -4.06 -5.62
CA VAL A 124 -14.25 -5.09 -6.66
C VAL A 124 -15.55 -4.85 -7.40
N ASP A 125 -15.48 -4.53 -8.70
CA ASP A 125 -16.63 -4.15 -9.53
C ASP A 125 -17.47 -3.04 -8.86
N GLY A 126 -16.81 -2.01 -8.35
CA GLY A 126 -17.43 -0.90 -7.62
C GLY A 126 -17.88 -1.23 -6.18
N ILE A 127 -17.95 -2.49 -5.78
CA ILE A 127 -18.35 -2.89 -4.43
C ILE A 127 -17.19 -2.71 -3.45
N ARG A 128 -17.38 -1.84 -2.46
CA ARG A 128 -16.39 -1.55 -1.42
C ARG A 128 -16.08 -2.78 -0.58
N ARG A 129 -14.79 -2.99 -0.32
CA ARG A 129 -14.23 -4.04 0.52
C ARG A 129 -13.45 -3.44 1.68
N ILE A 130 -13.34 -4.21 2.75
CA ILE A 130 -12.47 -3.84 3.87
C ILE A 130 -11.02 -3.81 3.39
N ARG A 131 -10.27 -2.82 3.86
CA ARG A 131 -8.82 -2.78 3.64
C ARG A 131 -8.18 -3.99 4.30
N PHE A 132 -7.23 -4.62 3.61
CA PHE A 132 -6.45 -5.71 4.18
C PHE A 132 -5.01 -5.60 3.67
N PHE A 133 -4.06 -5.63 4.59
CA PHE A 133 -2.64 -5.54 4.30
C PHE A 133 -1.84 -6.45 5.24
N GLN A 134 -0.60 -6.75 4.87
CA GLN A 134 0.36 -7.56 5.61
C GLN A 134 1.73 -6.86 5.58
N TYR A 135 2.60 -7.12 6.58
CA TYR A 135 3.98 -6.60 6.62
C TYR A 135 5.06 -7.66 6.51
N ARG A 136 4.76 -8.89 6.93
CA ARG A 136 5.73 -9.98 6.97
C ARG A 136 5.19 -11.16 6.16
N PRO A 137 6.00 -11.84 5.34
CA PRO A 137 7.44 -11.61 5.16
C PRO A 137 7.78 -10.39 4.30
N TYR A 138 6.80 -9.83 3.59
CA TYR A 138 6.90 -8.59 2.81
C TYR A 138 5.64 -7.76 3.04
N SER A 139 5.69 -6.48 2.68
CA SER A 139 4.49 -5.65 2.72
C SER A 139 3.62 -5.87 1.50
N SER A 140 2.33 -6.09 1.72
CA SER A 140 1.38 -6.29 0.64
C SER A 140 0.00 -5.78 0.98
N ILE A 141 -0.71 -5.33 -0.05
CA ILE A 141 -2.15 -5.09 -0.02
C ILE A 141 -2.84 -6.34 -0.56
N LYS A 142 -3.95 -6.74 0.06
CA LYS A 142 -4.70 -7.96 -0.29
C LYS A 142 -6.14 -7.61 -0.55
N VAL A 143 -6.62 -7.93 -1.74
CA VAL A 143 -8.05 -7.88 -2.08
C VAL A 143 -8.54 -9.31 -2.12
N THR A 144 -9.29 -9.71 -1.10
CA THR A 144 -9.76 -11.08 -0.89
C THR A 144 -11.25 -11.21 -1.17
N ARG A 145 -11.74 -12.46 -1.22
CA ARG A 145 -13.17 -12.77 -1.43
C ARG A 145 -13.70 -12.16 -2.73
N ILE A 146 -12.88 -12.15 -3.78
CA ILE A 146 -13.31 -11.74 -5.13
C ILE A 146 -14.33 -12.75 -5.66
N GLY A 147 -14.02 -14.04 -5.56
CA GLY A 147 -14.99 -15.13 -5.72
C GLY A 147 -15.55 -15.28 -7.13
N LYS A 148 -14.76 -14.94 -8.16
CA LYS A 148 -15.18 -15.06 -9.56
C LYS A 148 -14.72 -16.40 -10.12
N ALA A 149 -15.63 -17.13 -10.75
CA ALA A 149 -15.27 -18.26 -11.59
C ALA A 149 -14.42 -17.79 -12.79
N PHE A 150 -13.71 -18.71 -13.43
CA PHE A 150 -12.79 -18.38 -14.53
C PHE A 150 -13.49 -17.64 -15.68
N ASP A 151 -14.67 -18.12 -16.09
CA ASP A 151 -15.53 -17.55 -17.13
C ASP A 151 -16.17 -16.20 -16.75
N GLN A 152 -16.13 -15.84 -15.47
CA GLN A 152 -16.66 -14.59 -14.92
C GLN A 152 -15.56 -13.60 -14.53
N ALA A 153 -14.29 -13.98 -14.66
CA ALA A 153 -13.16 -13.18 -14.19
C ALA A 153 -12.81 -12.03 -15.16
N ALA A 154 -13.05 -12.21 -16.46
CA ALA A 154 -12.80 -11.17 -17.46
C ALA A 154 -13.57 -9.88 -17.14
N GLY A 155 -12.88 -8.74 -17.22
CA GLY A 155 -13.47 -7.42 -16.95
C GLY A 155 -13.64 -7.11 -15.46
N THR A 156 -13.27 -8.00 -14.55
CA THR A 156 -13.31 -7.70 -13.11
C THR A 156 -12.40 -6.51 -12.83
N GLU A 157 -12.96 -5.43 -12.27
CA GLU A 157 -12.21 -4.22 -11.90
C GLU A 157 -11.90 -4.26 -10.40
N VAL A 158 -10.61 -4.24 -10.06
CA VAL A 158 -10.14 -4.14 -8.68
C VAL A 158 -9.47 -2.79 -8.48
N CYS A 159 -9.98 -1.98 -7.56
CA CYS A 159 -9.38 -0.69 -7.27
C CYS A 159 -8.87 -0.57 -5.83
N LEU A 160 -7.78 0.15 -5.68
CA LEU A 160 -7.19 0.55 -4.41
C LEU A 160 -7.43 2.05 -4.21
N VAL A 161 -7.97 2.44 -3.07
CA VAL A 161 -8.15 3.86 -2.71
C VAL A 161 -7.16 4.22 -1.60
N LEU A 162 -6.27 5.15 -1.92
CA LEU A 162 -5.04 5.46 -1.18
C LEU A 162 -5.03 6.92 -0.74
N LYS A 163 -4.32 7.21 0.36
CA LYS A 163 -4.05 8.57 0.82
C LYS A 163 -3.02 9.29 -0.09
N PRO A 164 -2.93 10.65 -0.06
CA PRO A 164 -2.18 11.45 -1.04
C PRO A 164 -0.70 11.08 -1.24
N GLU A 165 -0.03 10.55 -0.22
CA GLU A 165 1.40 10.19 -0.24
C GLU A 165 1.72 8.98 -1.13
N CYS A 166 0.70 8.21 -1.53
CA CYS A 166 0.85 6.94 -2.24
C CYS A 166 0.04 6.94 -3.54
N SER A 167 0.04 8.08 -4.22
CA SER A 167 -0.80 8.41 -5.37
C SER A 167 -0.25 7.96 -6.74
N SER A 168 0.87 7.23 -6.77
CA SER A 168 1.43 6.65 -7.99
C SER A 168 1.90 5.21 -7.79
N LEU A 169 2.02 4.44 -8.88
CA LEU A 169 2.65 3.11 -8.83
C LEU A 169 4.09 3.18 -8.31
N LYS A 170 4.82 4.25 -8.64
CA LYS A 170 6.18 4.49 -8.12
C LYS A 170 6.21 4.70 -6.60
N ALA A 171 5.20 5.35 -6.03
CA ALA A 171 5.11 5.50 -4.58
C ALA A 171 4.63 4.19 -3.92
N LEU A 172 3.65 3.53 -4.53
CA LEU A 172 2.99 2.36 -3.96
C LEU A 172 3.83 1.07 -4.05
N GLY A 173 4.50 0.84 -5.17
CA GLY A 173 5.24 -0.38 -5.44
C GLY A 173 6.51 -0.49 -4.59
N ALA A 174 6.82 -1.70 -4.13
CA ALA A 174 7.94 -1.94 -3.21
C ALA A 174 9.34 -1.56 -3.76
N PHE A 175 9.50 -1.45 -5.08
CA PHE A 175 10.79 -1.13 -5.73
C PHE A 175 10.92 0.34 -6.14
N HIS A 176 9.85 1.13 -6.04
CA HIS A 176 9.81 2.54 -6.40
C HIS A 176 10.29 2.88 -7.83
N ASP A 177 10.10 1.96 -8.78
CA ASP A 177 10.52 2.10 -10.18
C ASP A 177 9.34 2.36 -11.14
N GLY A 178 8.13 2.52 -10.59
CA GLY A 178 6.90 2.65 -11.37
C GLY A 178 6.25 1.31 -11.69
N THR A 179 6.89 0.19 -11.34
CA THR A 179 6.31 -1.14 -11.50
C THR A 179 5.71 -1.65 -10.19
N MET A 180 4.70 -2.52 -10.29
CA MET A 180 4.13 -3.20 -9.13
C MET A 180 3.91 -4.68 -9.42
N LYS A 181 4.47 -5.53 -8.55
CA LYS A 181 4.24 -6.98 -8.58
C LYS A 181 2.88 -7.32 -8.01
N ILE A 182 2.11 -8.10 -8.74
CA ILE A 182 0.75 -8.48 -8.36
C ILE A 182 0.55 -9.97 -8.60
N ALA A 183 0.20 -10.71 -7.56
CA ALA A 183 -0.09 -12.13 -7.65
C ALA A 183 -1.60 -12.38 -7.68
N ILE A 184 -2.03 -13.33 -8.52
CA ILE A 184 -3.42 -13.78 -8.59
C ILE A 184 -3.52 -15.14 -7.89
N ALA A 185 -4.43 -15.28 -6.93
CA ALA A 185 -4.57 -16.51 -6.14
C ALA A 185 -5.98 -17.11 -6.22
N SER A 186 -6.01 -18.44 -6.19
CA SER A 186 -7.23 -19.27 -6.07
C SER A 186 -7.52 -19.63 -4.61
N LEU A 187 -8.67 -20.25 -4.35
CA LEU A 187 -8.97 -20.89 -3.08
C LEU A 187 -8.09 -22.14 -2.91
N THR A 188 -7.41 -22.22 -1.76
CA THR A 188 -6.71 -23.43 -1.30
C THR A 188 -7.67 -24.62 -1.25
N GLY A 189 -7.27 -25.76 -1.82
CA GLY A 189 -7.98 -27.05 -1.68
C GLY A 189 -8.82 -27.49 -2.87
N THR A 190 -8.90 -26.71 -3.96
CA THR A 190 -9.65 -27.09 -5.18
C THR A 190 -8.77 -27.44 -6.39
N ARG A 191 -7.48 -27.05 -6.40
CA ARG A 191 -6.50 -27.31 -7.48
C ARG A 191 -5.05 -27.33 -6.95
N PRO A 192 -4.07 -27.85 -7.72
CA PRO A 192 -2.67 -27.95 -7.29
C PRO A 192 -1.92 -26.62 -7.13
N ALA A 193 -2.36 -25.51 -7.75
CA ALA A 193 -1.76 -24.19 -7.55
C ALA A 193 -2.62 -23.30 -6.65
N THR A 194 -2.05 -22.90 -5.51
CA THR A 194 -2.62 -21.91 -4.58
C THR A 194 -2.42 -20.48 -5.09
N CYS A 195 -1.45 -20.28 -5.97
CA CYS A 195 -1.07 -18.99 -6.51
C CYS A 195 -0.58 -19.09 -7.95
N CYS A 196 -1.05 -18.16 -8.77
CA CYS A 196 -0.81 -18.03 -10.19
C CYS A 196 -0.14 -16.68 -10.49
N PRO A 197 0.35 -16.48 -11.73
CA PRO A 197 1.54 -15.68 -11.97
C PRO A 197 1.60 -14.30 -11.35
N VAL A 198 2.82 -13.90 -11.03
CA VAL A 198 3.14 -12.56 -10.59
C VAL A 198 3.27 -11.67 -11.83
N PHE A 199 2.36 -10.73 -11.97
CA PHE A 199 2.35 -9.74 -13.05
C PHE A 199 3.05 -8.47 -12.60
N ASN A 200 3.68 -7.75 -13.53
CA ASN A 200 4.17 -6.40 -13.29
C ASN A 200 3.20 -5.42 -13.95
N ALA A 201 2.49 -4.62 -13.17
CA ALA A 201 1.79 -3.44 -13.67
C ALA A 201 2.80 -2.29 -13.86
N GLN A 202 2.58 -1.42 -14.84
CA GLN A 202 3.43 -0.28 -15.19
C GLN A 202 2.58 0.97 -15.45
#